data_AF-A0A7J7M3Q0-F1
#
_entry.id   AF-A0A7J7M3Q0-F1
#
_cell.length_a   1.000
_cell.length_b   1.000
_cell.length_c   1.000
_cell.angle_alpha   90.00
_cell.angle_beta   90.00
_cell.angle_gamma   90.00
#
_symmetry.space_group_name_H-M   'P 1'
#
loop_
_entity.id
_entity.type
_entity.pdbx_description
1 polymer ?
#
loop_
_entity_poly.entity_id
_entity_poly.type
_entity_poly.pdbx_seq_one_letter_code
_entity_poly.pdbx_strand_id
1 'polypeptide(L)' 'MKLGWGFLNAHDPWATFLRAKFLTREGLLIPYNKHSSIWNGLKEAIAAVQANSKWIIGSGRDIYFWRDC' A
#
# COMPACT_ATOMS: atom_id res chain seq x y z
N MET A 1 10.81 3.57 1.51
CA MET A 1 10.11 3.64 0.20
C MET A 1 10.00 2.28 -0.51
N LYS A 2 11.10 1.53 -0.72
CA LYS A 2 11.09 0.32 -1.58
C LYS A 2 10.25 -0.86 -1.06
N LEU A 3 10.18 -1.04 0.26
CA LEU A 3 9.41 -2.12 0.90
C LEU A 3 7.89 -1.96 0.76
N GLY A 4 7.32 -0.80 1.11
CA GLY A 4 5.88 -0.55 0.98
C GLY A 4 5.41 -0.54 -0.48
N TRP A 5 6.23 0.04 -1.37
CA TRP A 5 5.93 0.04 -2.80
C TRP A 5 6.05 -1.36 -3.42
N GLY A 6 7.05 -2.14 -3.02
CA GLY A 6 7.21 -3.54 -3.41
C GLY A 6 6.10 -4.41 -2.86
N PHE A 7 5.63 -4.18 -1.63
CA PHE A 7 4.47 -4.88 -1.10
C PHE A 7 3.21 -4.67 -1.94
N LEU A 8 2.98 -3.44 -2.42
CA LEU A 8 1.82 -3.12 -3.26
C LEU A 8 1.97 -3.61 -4.71
N ASN A 9 3.15 -3.44 -5.32
CA ASN A 9 3.33 -3.59 -6.77
C ASN A 9 4.23 -4.77 -7.19
N ALA A 10 5.05 -5.34 -6.32
CA ALA A 10 5.92 -6.44 -6.71
C ALA A 10 5.12 -7.73 -6.91
N HIS A 11 5.53 -8.55 -7.87
CA HIS A 11 4.96 -9.88 -8.11
C HIS A 11 5.77 -11.01 -7.45
N ASP A 12 6.76 -10.63 -6.63
CA ASP A 12 7.60 -11.60 -5.94
C ASP A 12 6.80 -12.48 -4.96
N PRO A 13 7.23 -13.74 -4.73
CA PRO A 13 6.55 -14.67 -3.83
C PRO A 13 6.35 -14.11 -2.41
N TRP A 14 7.33 -13.35 -1.90
CA TRP A 14 7.22 -12.74 -0.57
C TRP A 14 6.10 -11.68 -0.52
N ALA A 15 5.94 -10.87 -1.58
CA ALA A 15 4.92 -9.83 -1.66
C ALA A 15 3.52 -10.44 -1.79
N THR A 16 3.39 -11.50 -2.59
CA THR A 16 2.13 -12.24 -2.73
C THR A 16 1.73 -12.94 -1.42
N PHE A 17 2.68 -13.56 -0.71
CA PHE A 17 2.43 -14.15 0.60
C PHE A 17 1.99 -13.11 1.64
N LEU A 18 2.69 -11.97 1.71
CA LEU A 18 2.32 -10.90 2.65
C LEU A 18 0.96 -10.31 2.31
N ARG A 19 0.64 -10.07 1.03
CA ARG A 19 -0.70 -9.60 0.61
C ARG A 19 -1.79 -10.60 0.98
N ALA A 20 -1.59 -11.88 0.72
CA ALA A 20 -2.55 -12.91 1.14
C ALA A 20 -2.72 -13.01 2.67
N LYS A 21 -1.66 -12.69 3.43
CA LYS A 21 -1.66 -12.75 4.90
C LYS A 21 -2.24 -11.50 5.57
N PHE A 22 -2.14 -10.34 4.93
CA PHE A 22 -2.36 -9.02 5.52
C PHE A 22 -3.34 -8.11 4.74
N LEU A 23 -3.84 -8.54 3.58
CA LEU A 23 -4.95 -7.92 2.89
C LEU A 23 -6.19 -8.82 2.94
N THR A 24 -7.36 -8.20 2.94
CA THR A 24 -8.63 -8.87 2.68
C THR A 24 -8.76 -9.18 1.18
N ARG A 25 -9.77 -9.96 0.80
CA ARG A 25 -10.06 -10.27 -0.62
C ARG A 25 -10.34 -9.00 -1.44
N GLU A 26 -10.83 -7.95 -0.78
CA GLU A 26 -11.14 -6.65 -1.35
C GLU A 26 -9.90 -5.74 -1.42
N GLY A 27 -8.72 -6.23 -1.04
CA GLY A 27 -7.48 -5.47 -1.07
C GLY A 27 -7.33 -4.46 0.07
N LEU A 28 -8.17 -4.53 1.10
CA LEU A 28 -8.07 -3.68 2.29
C LEU A 28 -7.12 -4.29 3.32
N LEU A 29 -6.41 -3.46 4.09
CA LEU A 29 -5.61 -3.97 5.20
C LEU A 29 -6.53 -4.57 6.26
N ILE A 30 -6.17 -5.76 6.75
CA ILE A 30 -7.01 -6.44 7.72
C ILE A 30 -7.05 -5.62 9.03
N PRO A 31 -8.22 -5.38 9.64
CA PRO A 31 -8.35 -4.47 10.79
C PRO A 31 -7.75 -5.03 12.08
N TYR A 32 -7.59 -6.36 12.18
CA TYR A 32 -7.05 -6.99 13.38
C TYR A 32 -5.52 -7.05 13.34
N ASN A 33 -4.91 -6.72 14.48
CA ASN A 33 -3.46 -6.77 14.62
C ASN A 33 -3.00 -8.23 14.66
N LYS A 34 -2.36 -8.72 13.59
CA LYS A 34 -1.64 -9.99 13.67
C LYS A 34 -0.37 -9.77 14.48
N HIS A 35 -0.15 -10.62 15.48
CA HIS A 35 1.04 -10.61 16.33
C HIS A 35 2.27 -11.03 15.49
N SER A 36 2.83 -10.07 14.74
CA SER A 36 3.97 -10.27 13.86
C SER A 36 4.87 -9.05 13.94
N SER A 37 6.14 -9.27 14.27
CA SER A 37 7.17 -8.23 14.29
C SER A 37 7.33 -7.55 12.92
N ILE A 38 7.13 -8.30 11.84
CA ILE A 38 7.19 -7.80 10.46
C ILE A 38 6.00 -6.89 10.13
N TRP A 39 4.82 -7.14 10.72
CA TRP A 39 3.61 -6.37 10.44
C TRP A 39 3.76 -4.91 10.86
N ASN A 40 4.41 -4.65 12.00
CA ASN A 40 4.59 -3.28 12.49
C ASN A 40 5.46 -2.45 11.53
N GLY A 41 6.60 -2.98 11.10
CA GLY A 41 7.46 -2.32 10.11
C GLY A 41 6.81 -2.20 8.73
N LEU A 42 5.99 -3.18 8.33
CA LEU A 42 5.25 -3.10 7.08
C LEU A 42 4.15 -2.03 7.12
N LYS A 43 3.45 -1.90 8.26
CA LYS A 43 2.43 -0.87 8.47
C LYS A 43 3.02 0.53 8.38
N GLU A 44 4.17 0.76 9.00
CA GLU A 44 4.91 2.02 8.87
C GLU A 44 5.34 2.29 7.41
N ALA A 45 5.85 1.27 6.72
CA ALA A 45 6.24 1.41 5.31
C ALA A 45 5.05 1.72 4.39
N ILE A 46 3.89 1.09 4.61
CA ILE A 46 2.65 1.36 3.86
C ILE A 46 2.12 2.75 4.19
N ALA A 47 2.09 3.13 5.47
CA ALA A 47 1.66 4.46 5.89
C ALA A 47 2.56 5.55 5.30
N ALA A 48 3.88 5.34 5.27
CA ALA A 48 4.82 6.23 4.62
C ALA A 48 4.57 6.31 3.11
N VAL A 49 4.32 5.19 2.43
CA VAL A 49 3.97 5.20 1.00
C VAL A 49 2.66 5.94 0.77
N GLN A 50 1.60 5.68 1.53
CA GLN A 50 0.32 6.38 1.39
C GLN A 50 0.43 7.88 1.67
N ALA A 51 1.19 8.27 2.70
CA ALA A 51 1.45 9.67 3.00
C ALA A 51 2.17 10.33 1.82
N ASN A 52 3.28 9.76 1.34
CA ASN A 52 4.05 10.32 0.23
C ASN A 52 3.35 10.24 -1.14
N SER A 53 2.49 9.23 -1.37
CA SER A 53 1.70 9.10 -2.60
C SER A 53 0.51 10.06 -2.64
N LYS A 54 -0.11 10.40 -1.49
CA LYS A 54 -1.18 11.40 -1.43
C LYS A 54 -0.71 12.80 -1.80
N TRP A 55 0.53 13.16 -1.48
CA TRP A 55 1.09 14.46 -1.86
C TRP A 55 1.40 14.56 -3.36
N ILE A 56 1.78 13.46 -4.00
CA ILE A 56 2.06 13.44 -5.44
C ILE A 56 0.78 13.59 -6.28
N ILE A 57 -0.38 13.16 -5.76
CA ILE A 57 -1.65 13.17 -6.51
C ILE A 57 -2.53 14.41 -6.18
N GLY A 58 -2.10 15.27 -5.25
CA GLY A 58 -2.87 16.45 -4.86
C GLY A 58 -4.15 16.10 -4.10
N SER A 59 -4.78 17.10 -3.48
CA SER A 59 -5.89 16.99 -2.52
C SER A 59 -7.21 16.42 -3.05
N GLY A 60 -7.22 15.74 -4.20
CA GLY A 60 -8.38 15.07 -4.77
C GLY A 60 -9.50 16.01 -5.23
N ARG A 61 -9.31 17.34 -5.17
CA ARG A 61 -10.31 18.32 -5.63
C ARG A 61 -10.22 18.60 -7.13
N ASP A 62 -9.08 18.31 -7.76
CA ASP A 62 -8.87 18.52 -9.20
C ASP A 62 -7.93 17.44 -9.77
N ILE A 63 -8.37 16.18 -9.76
CA ILE A 63 -7.65 15.14 -10.51
C ILE A 63 -8.30 15.00 -11.89
N TYR A 64 -7.89 15.86 -12.83
CA TYR A 64 -8.16 15.65 -14.25
C TYR A 64 -7.13 14.66 -14.79
N PHE A 65 -7.42 13.36 -14.65
CA PHE A 65 -6.65 12.32 -15.30
C PHE A 65 -6.97 12.35 -16.79
N TRP A 66 -6.15 13.08 -17.55
CA TRP A 66 -6.07 13.10 -19.02
C TRP A 66 -7.42 13.17 -19.76
N ARG A 67 -7.85 14.38 -20.16
CA ARG A 67 -8.54 14.53 -21.44
C ARG A 67 -7.45 14.74 -22.49
N ASP A 68 -7.06 13.66 -23.14
CA ASP A 68 -6.46 13.81 -24.47
C ASP A 68 -7.45 14.53 -25.38
N CYS A 69 -6.88 15.39 -26.21
CA CYS A 69 -7.54 16.33 -27.11
C CYS A 69 -8.42 15.66 -28.16
#